data_AF-A0A0Q7Z9B9-F1
#
_entry.id   AF-A0A0Q7Z9B9-F1
#
_cell.length_a   1.000
_cell.length_b   1.000
_cell.length_c   1.000
_cell.angle_alpha   90.00
_cell.angle_beta   90.00
_cell.angle_gamma   90.00
#
_symmetry.space_group_name_H-M   'P 1'
#
loop_
_entity.id
_entity.type
_entity.pdbx_description
1 polymer ?
#
loop_
_entity_poly.entity_id
_entity_poly.type
_entity_poly.pdbx_seq_one_letter_code
_entity_poly.pdbx_strand_id
1 'polypeptide(L)'
;MTRRLGTCLGVLLLVVLTGCNDDDSDDRAKVSTSSAAKPAKLSIHPVVAIASGVNAEPSRQGGVVLEDPDRKQILELGPPELVANDISSARAEIPDNSVDWLIMLDFNHQGDQKFGELTATAACAEPPANQIAIVIDDEIVSAPVVQVECGKQLDDGTQISGGFTKDSAEELAERINRDR
;
A
#
# COMPACT_ATOMS: atom_id res chain seq x y z
N MET A 1 43.58 32.08 -43.79
CA MET A 1 44.21 31.19 -42.80
C MET A 1 43.44 31.31 -41.49
N THR A 2 42.91 30.17 -41.00
CA THR A 2 42.63 29.78 -39.59
C THR A 2 41.86 30.75 -38.66
N ARG A 3 40.55 30.52 -38.41
CA ARG A 3 39.90 29.78 -37.29
C ARG A 3 40.01 30.51 -35.93
N ARG A 4 38.91 31.06 -35.35
CA ARG A 4 37.88 30.39 -34.50
C ARG A 4 38.55 29.65 -33.33
N LEU A 5 38.15 29.75 -32.06
CA LEU A 5 36.80 29.51 -31.52
C LEU A 5 36.87 29.66 -29.98
N GLY A 6 35.77 30.11 -29.36
CA GLY A 6 35.61 30.20 -27.91
C GLY A 6 35.49 28.84 -27.22
N THR A 7 35.91 28.82 -25.96
CA THR A 7 35.88 27.67 -25.06
C THR A 7 34.50 27.52 -24.42
N CYS A 8 33.80 26.44 -24.76
CA CYS A 8 32.68 25.93 -23.98
C CYS A 8 33.22 25.19 -22.75
N LEU A 9 32.83 25.65 -21.56
CA LEU A 9 33.05 24.96 -20.31
C LEU A 9 32.00 23.84 -20.19
N GLY A 10 32.43 22.58 -20.24
CA GLY A 10 31.58 21.40 -20.03
C GLY A 10 32.33 20.41 -19.16
N VAL A 11 31.83 20.19 -17.94
CA VAL A 11 32.37 19.24 -16.97
C VAL A 11 32.14 17.82 -17.48
N LEU A 12 33.23 17.11 -17.77
CA LEU A 12 33.25 15.72 -18.20
C LEU A 12 33.36 14.83 -16.95
N LEU A 13 32.27 14.17 -16.57
CA LEU A 13 32.25 13.15 -15.52
C LEU A 13 32.87 11.87 -16.07
N LEU A 14 34.06 11.51 -15.61
CA LEU A 14 34.83 10.37 -16.08
C LEU A 14 34.57 9.17 -15.14
N VAL A 15 33.72 8.23 -15.57
CA VAL A 15 33.50 6.96 -14.87
C VAL A 15 34.58 5.98 -15.34
N VAL A 16 35.51 5.64 -14.44
CA VAL A 16 36.52 4.60 -14.68
C VAL A 16 35.92 3.27 -14.26
N LEU A 17 35.61 2.41 -15.23
CA LEU A 17 35.34 0.99 -14.99
C LEU A 17 36.66 0.22 -15.17
N THR A 18 37.25 -0.22 -14.06
CA THR A 18 38.30 -1.25 -14.07
C THR A 18 37.70 -2.50 -13.44
N GLY A 19 37.28 -3.45 -14.27
CA GLY A 19 37.22 -4.88 -13.88
C GLY A 19 38.63 -5.48 -13.98
N CYS A 20 38.98 -6.66 -13.46
CA CYS A 20 38.32 -7.73 -12.72
C CYS A 20 39.43 -8.43 -11.90
N ASN A 21 39.15 -8.95 -10.71
CA ASN A 21 40.03 -9.91 -10.03
C ASN A 21 39.15 -10.97 -9.35
N ASP A 22 39.24 -12.20 -9.83
CA ASP A 22 38.65 -13.41 -9.25
C ASP A 22 39.50 -13.91 -8.06
N ASP A 23 38.90 -14.77 -7.23
CA ASP A 23 39.40 -15.42 -5.99
C ASP A 23 39.42 -14.58 -4.69
N ASP A 24 38.33 -14.63 -3.93
CA ASP A 24 38.35 -15.21 -2.57
C ASP A 24 36.93 -15.47 -2.05
N SER A 25 36.84 -16.46 -1.16
CA SER A 25 35.61 -17.01 -0.60
C SER A 25 35.05 -16.11 0.50
N ASP A 26 33.85 -15.57 0.32
CA ASP A 26 32.77 -15.58 1.33
C ASP A 26 31.57 -14.80 0.81
N ASP A 27 30.40 -15.34 1.13
CA ASP A 27 29.13 -15.02 0.55
C ASP A 27 28.82 -13.52 0.50
N ARG A 28 28.51 -13.11 -0.73
CA ARG A 28 28.05 -11.78 -1.09
C ARG A 28 27.03 -11.30 -0.08
N ALA A 29 27.36 -10.22 0.61
CA ALA A 29 26.38 -9.22 0.97
C ALA A 29 25.56 -8.95 -0.30
N LYS A 30 24.34 -9.49 -0.36
CA LYS A 30 23.27 -8.91 -1.18
C LYS A 30 23.02 -7.56 -0.55
N VAL A 31 23.83 -6.58 -0.94
CA VAL A 31 23.40 -5.20 -0.94
C VAL A 31 22.22 -5.21 -1.91
N SER A 32 21.02 -5.40 -1.35
CA SER A 32 19.79 -5.00 -1.99
C SER A 32 20.01 -3.56 -2.36
N THR A 33 20.33 -3.33 -3.64
CA THR A 33 20.13 -2.05 -4.26
C THR A 33 18.65 -1.82 -4.17
N SER A 34 18.21 -1.27 -3.03
CA SER A 34 16.94 -0.59 -2.87
C SER A 34 16.97 0.54 -3.89
N SER A 35 16.62 0.18 -5.12
CA SER A 35 16.08 1.14 -6.07
C SER A 35 14.98 1.84 -5.28
N ALA A 36 15.09 3.16 -5.15
CA ALA A 36 14.21 4.00 -4.37
C ALA A 36 12.75 3.80 -4.80
N ALA A 37 12.11 2.75 -4.31
CA ALA A 37 10.73 2.43 -4.60
C ALA A 37 9.90 3.55 -3.99
N LYS A 38 9.08 4.19 -4.83
CA LYS A 38 8.22 5.29 -4.44
C LYS A 38 7.42 4.89 -3.19
N PRO A 39 7.27 5.78 -2.19
CA PRO A 39 6.39 5.51 -1.06
C PRO A 39 5.00 5.11 -1.58
N ALA A 40 4.41 4.12 -0.93
CA ALA A 40 3.10 3.60 -1.30
C ALA A 40 2.03 4.53 -0.72
N LYS A 41 1.10 5.00 -1.56
CA LYS A 41 -0.04 5.78 -1.07
C LYS A 41 -1.08 4.83 -0.52
N LEU A 42 -1.15 4.70 0.79
CA LEU A 42 -2.17 3.89 1.45
C LEU A 42 -3.35 4.75 1.89
N SER A 43 -4.56 4.28 1.58
CA SER A 43 -5.81 4.81 2.12
C SER A 43 -6.82 3.71 2.43
N ILE A 44 -7.67 3.96 3.42
CA ILE A 44 -8.74 3.05 3.84
C ILE A 44 -10.07 3.78 3.66
N HIS A 45 -11.00 3.11 2.98
CA HIS A 45 -12.27 3.68 2.56
C HIS A 45 -13.44 2.80 3.01
N PRO A 46 -14.58 3.40 3.39
CA PRO A 46 -15.84 2.66 3.48
C PRO A 46 -16.29 2.25 2.08
N VAL A 47 -16.84 1.04 1.94
CA VAL A 47 -17.54 0.64 0.71
C VAL A 47 -18.95 1.22 0.74
N VAL A 48 -19.37 1.87 -0.34
CA VAL A 48 -20.70 2.50 -0.46
C VAL A 48 -21.67 1.59 -1.19
N ALA A 49 -21.27 1.08 -2.35
CA ALA A 49 -22.12 0.30 -3.22
C ALA A 49 -21.29 -0.55 -4.20
N ILE A 50 -21.97 -1.47 -4.90
CA ILE A 50 -21.43 -2.07 -6.11
C ILE A 50 -21.77 -1.12 -7.27
N ALA A 51 -20.74 -0.64 -7.96
CA ALA A 51 -20.88 0.24 -9.11
C ALA A 51 -21.21 -0.55 -10.39
N SER A 52 -21.88 0.10 -11.34
CA SER A 52 -22.26 -0.52 -12.62
C SER A 52 -21.10 -0.69 -13.61
N GLY A 53 -19.93 -0.10 -13.34
CA GLY A 53 -18.80 -0.07 -14.26
C GLY A 53 -17.62 0.73 -13.71
N VAL A 54 -16.40 0.49 -14.22
CA VAL A 54 -15.16 1.18 -13.78
C VAL A 54 -15.18 2.69 -14.07
N ASN A 55 -16.06 3.12 -14.97
CA ASN A 55 -16.23 4.51 -15.36
C ASN A 55 -17.46 5.16 -14.70
N ALA A 56 -18.08 4.49 -13.72
CA ALA A 56 -19.20 5.08 -12.99
C ALA A 56 -18.73 6.28 -12.18
N GLU A 57 -19.56 7.32 -12.10
CA GLU A 57 -19.28 8.48 -11.26
C GLU A 57 -19.61 8.14 -9.80
N PRO A 58 -18.69 8.39 -8.83
CA PRO A 58 -18.97 8.18 -7.42
C PRO A 58 -20.15 9.03 -6.96
N SER A 59 -21.06 8.45 -6.17
CA SER A 59 -22.21 9.17 -5.60
C SER A 59 -21.83 10.10 -4.44
N ARG A 60 -20.66 9.87 -3.82
CA ARG A 60 -20.12 10.68 -2.71
C ARG A 60 -18.97 11.55 -3.20
N GLN A 61 -18.95 12.82 -2.75
CA GLN A 61 -17.79 13.69 -2.97
C GLN A 61 -16.54 13.09 -2.32
N GLY A 62 -15.44 13.05 -3.07
CA GLY A 62 -14.19 12.42 -2.63
C GLY A 62 -14.20 10.89 -2.68
N GLY A 63 -15.29 10.28 -3.15
CA GLY A 63 -15.34 8.85 -3.43
C GLY A 63 -14.57 8.46 -4.69
N VAL A 64 -14.29 7.17 -4.82
CA VAL A 64 -13.61 6.57 -5.97
C VAL A 64 -14.32 5.28 -6.37
N VAL A 65 -14.22 4.89 -7.64
CA VAL A 65 -14.78 3.63 -8.14
C VAL A 65 -13.62 2.76 -8.60
N LEU A 66 -13.44 1.59 -7.96
CA LEU A 66 -12.31 0.69 -8.19
C LEU A 66 -12.78 -0.76 -8.31
N GLU A 67 -12.01 -1.58 -9.02
CA GLU A 67 -12.26 -3.02 -9.10
C GLU A 67 -11.72 -3.74 -7.86
N ASP A 68 -12.53 -4.62 -7.29
CA ASP A 68 -12.16 -5.52 -6.19
C ASP A 68 -11.59 -6.82 -6.79
N PRO A 69 -10.27 -7.07 -6.63
CA PRO A 69 -9.61 -8.23 -7.24
C PRO A 69 -10.09 -9.57 -6.65
N ASP A 70 -10.55 -9.58 -5.39
CA ASP A 70 -10.96 -10.79 -4.69
C ASP A 70 -12.32 -11.29 -5.19
N ARG A 71 -13.26 -10.35 -5.38
CA ARG A 71 -14.65 -10.67 -5.76
C ARG A 71 -14.99 -10.41 -7.22
N LYS A 72 -14.07 -9.83 -7.99
CA LYS A 72 -14.26 -9.48 -9.43
C LYS A 72 -15.50 -8.61 -9.64
N GLN A 73 -15.70 -7.65 -8.76
CA GLN A 73 -16.80 -6.70 -8.80
C GLN A 73 -16.24 -5.29 -8.72
N ILE A 74 -17.06 -4.30 -9.08
CA ILE A 74 -16.64 -2.91 -9.04
C ILE A 74 -17.28 -2.26 -7.82
N LEU A 75 -16.46 -1.71 -6.95
CA LEU A 75 -16.90 -1.08 -5.72
C LEU A 75 -16.83 0.43 -5.88
N GLU A 76 -17.92 1.09 -5.47
CA GLU A 76 -17.88 2.50 -5.13
C GLU A 76 -17.40 2.64 -3.68
N LEU A 77 -16.32 3.38 -3.50
CA LEU A 77 -15.72 3.70 -2.23
C LEU A 77 -16.06 5.13 -1.83
N GLY A 78 -16.27 5.35 -0.53
CA GLY A 78 -16.41 6.68 0.04
C GLY A 78 -15.08 7.43 0.10
N PRO A 79 -15.06 8.65 0.68
CA PRO A 79 -13.82 9.36 0.94
C PRO A 79 -12.86 8.54 1.84
N PRO A 80 -11.54 8.77 1.75
CA PRO A 80 -10.59 8.09 2.62
C PRO A 80 -10.81 8.53 4.07
N GLU A 81 -11.04 7.56 4.95
CA GLU A 81 -11.22 7.78 6.39
C GLU A 81 -9.90 7.62 7.15
N LEU A 82 -9.01 6.76 6.64
CA LEU A 82 -7.64 6.63 7.12
C LEU A 82 -6.64 6.72 5.97
N VAL A 83 -5.45 7.25 6.28
CA VAL A 83 -4.32 7.38 5.35
C VAL A 83 -3.04 6.86 5.98
N ALA A 84 -1.94 6.79 5.21
CA ALA A 84 -0.64 6.33 5.70
C ALA A 84 -0.17 7.02 7.01
N ASN A 85 -0.47 8.32 7.20
CA ASN A 85 -0.12 9.05 8.43
C ASN A 85 -0.86 8.57 9.68
N ASP A 86 -1.97 7.85 9.53
CA ASP A 86 -2.71 7.23 10.64
C ASP A 86 -2.09 5.87 11.06
N ILE A 87 -1.07 5.39 10.33
CA ILE A 87 -0.38 4.12 10.56
C ILE A 87 0.92 4.36 11.34
N SER A 88 1.12 3.57 12.40
CA SER A 88 2.34 3.59 13.21
C SER A 88 3.41 2.64 12.66
N SER A 89 3.02 1.48 12.11
CA SER A 89 3.94 0.58 11.41
C SER A 89 3.22 -0.39 10.46
N ALA A 90 3.93 -0.82 9.42
CA ALA A 90 3.56 -1.94 8.56
C ALA A 90 4.64 -3.04 8.64
N ARG A 91 4.23 -4.30 8.79
CA ARG A 91 5.14 -5.46 8.84
C ARG A 91 4.67 -6.57 7.93
N ALA A 92 5.59 -7.21 7.24
CA ALA A 92 5.33 -8.42 6.47
C ALA A 92 5.55 -9.64 7.36
N GLU A 93 4.52 -10.46 7.57
CA GLU A 93 4.59 -11.61 8.46
C GLU A 93 3.73 -12.77 7.92
N ILE A 94 4.03 -13.99 8.36
CA ILE A 94 3.15 -15.15 8.20
C ILE A 94 2.56 -15.43 9.58
N PRO A 95 1.27 -15.14 9.81
CA PRO A 95 0.62 -15.48 11.07
C PRO A 95 0.61 -16.98 11.34
N ASP A 96 0.58 -17.39 12.62
CA ASP A 96 0.56 -18.82 13.02
C ASP A 96 -0.60 -19.63 12.42
N ASN A 97 -1.70 -18.96 12.08
CA ASN A 97 -2.90 -19.55 11.50
C ASN A 97 -2.95 -19.48 9.96
N SER A 98 -1.86 -19.07 9.31
CA SER A 98 -1.77 -18.88 7.86
C SER A 98 -0.48 -19.49 7.29
N VAL A 99 -0.48 -19.78 5.99
CA VAL A 99 0.73 -20.09 5.21
C VAL A 99 1.11 -18.97 4.25
N ASP A 100 0.24 -17.96 4.14
CA ASP A 100 0.36 -16.85 3.21
C ASP A 100 1.03 -15.66 3.89
N TRP A 101 1.84 -14.93 3.12
CA TRP A 101 2.39 -13.65 3.55
C TRP A 101 1.30 -12.60 3.63
N LEU A 102 1.14 -12.01 4.80
CA LEU A 102 0.23 -10.92 5.07
C LEU A 102 1.01 -9.68 5.47
N ILE A 103 0.37 -8.52 5.31
CA ILE A 103 0.90 -7.26 5.82
C ILE A 103 0.08 -6.86 7.03
N MET A 104 0.73 -6.87 8.18
CA MET A 104 0.21 -6.41 9.45
C MET A 104 0.37 -4.90 9.52
N LEU A 105 -0.73 -4.19 9.70
CA LEU A 105 -0.75 -2.75 9.93
C LEU A 105 -1.11 -2.47 11.37
N ASP A 106 -0.27 -1.69 12.03
CA ASP A 106 -0.57 -1.10 13.33
C ASP A 106 -0.89 0.37 13.14
N PHE A 107 -1.97 0.83 13.74
CA PHE A 107 -2.32 2.24 13.71
C PHE A 107 -1.62 3.01 14.83
N ASN A 108 -1.61 4.34 14.72
CA ASN A 108 -1.33 5.20 15.86
C ASN A 108 -2.65 5.49 16.62
N HIS A 109 -2.57 6.16 17.77
CA HIS A 109 -3.75 6.44 18.60
C HIS A 109 -4.90 7.13 17.84
N GLN A 110 -4.61 8.04 16.90
CA GLN A 110 -5.65 8.67 16.08
C GLN A 110 -6.22 7.69 15.05
N GLY A 111 -5.35 6.89 14.43
CA GLY A 111 -5.74 5.85 13.51
C GLY A 111 -6.62 4.77 14.16
N ASP A 112 -6.29 4.31 15.37
CA ASP A 112 -7.10 3.35 16.12
C ASP A 112 -8.52 3.89 16.36
N GLN A 113 -8.65 5.16 16.75
CA GLN A 113 -9.95 5.79 16.94
C GLN A 113 -10.77 5.85 15.64
N LYS A 114 -10.16 6.31 14.55
CA LYS A 114 -10.80 6.38 13.23
C LYS A 114 -11.18 4.99 12.72
N PHE A 115 -10.29 4.02 12.86
CA PHE A 115 -10.52 2.64 12.41
C PHE A 115 -11.63 1.98 13.23
N GLY A 116 -11.64 2.20 14.54
CA GLY A 116 -12.70 1.76 15.43
C GLY A 116 -14.07 2.35 15.04
N GLU A 117 -14.15 3.65 14.78
CA GLU A 117 -15.39 4.30 14.31
C GLU A 117 -15.86 3.78 12.95
N LEU A 118 -14.93 3.62 11.99
CA LEU A 118 -15.21 3.09 10.67
C LEU A 118 -15.74 1.65 10.74
N THR A 119 -15.09 0.78 11.51
CA THR A 119 -15.49 -0.62 11.69
C THR A 119 -16.80 -0.74 12.45
N ALA A 120 -17.04 0.06 13.49
CA ALA A 120 -18.33 0.07 14.19
C ALA A 120 -19.50 0.47 13.28
N THR A 121 -19.26 1.44 12.38
CA THR A 121 -20.25 1.87 11.38
C THR A 121 -20.51 0.75 10.36
N ALA A 122 -19.45 0.18 9.80
CA ALA A 122 -19.55 -0.91 8.82
C ALA A 122 -20.19 -2.18 9.41
N ALA A 123 -19.95 -2.49 10.69
CA ALA A 123 -20.53 -3.64 11.37
C ALA A 123 -22.07 -3.58 11.47
N CYS A 124 -22.66 -2.38 11.39
CA CYS A 124 -24.12 -2.18 11.39
C CYS A 124 -24.72 -2.10 9.98
N ALA A 125 -23.90 -2.07 8.94
CA ALA A 125 -24.36 -1.90 7.57
C ALA A 125 -24.74 -3.24 6.94
N GLU A 126 -25.58 -3.17 5.90
CA GLU A 126 -25.87 -4.33 5.05
C GLU A 126 -24.81 -4.43 3.93
N PRO A 127 -24.54 -5.65 3.41
CA PRO A 127 -23.70 -5.81 2.23
C PRO A 127 -24.18 -4.95 1.04
N PRO A 128 -23.27 -4.29 0.29
CA PRO A 128 -21.81 -4.35 0.38
C PRO A 128 -21.18 -3.35 1.37
N ALA A 129 -21.97 -2.52 2.05
CA ALA A 129 -21.48 -1.42 2.88
C ALA A 129 -20.89 -1.87 4.23
N ASN A 130 -20.99 -3.17 4.56
CA ASN A 130 -20.29 -3.79 5.67
C ASN A 130 -18.83 -4.19 5.36
N GLN A 131 -18.29 -3.68 4.26
CA GLN A 131 -16.90 -3.89 3.85
C GLN A 131 -16.09 -2.62 4.04
N ILE A 132 -14.80 -2.81 4.32
CA ILE A 132 -13.81 -1.74 4.35
C ILE A 132 -12.78 -2.04 3.28
N ALA A 133 -12.58 -1.10 2.35
CA ALA A 133 -11.62 -1.25 1.28
C ALA A 133 -10.28 -0.63 1.67
N ILE A 134 -9.22 -1.40 1.49
CA ILE A 134 -7.83 -0.96 1.65
C ILE A 134 -7.27 -0.74 0.24
N VAL A 135 -6.89 0.51 -0.03
CA VAL A 135 -6.43 0.97 -1.32
C VAL A 135 -4.95 1.33 -1.22
N ILE A 136 -4.17 0.86 -2.18
CA ILE A 136 -2.76 1.20 -2.31
C ILE A 136 -2.50 1.66 -3.74
N ASP A 137 -1.94 2.86 -3.89
CA ASP A 137 -1.65 3.48 -5.19
C ASP A 137 -2.85 3.47 -6.16
N ASP A 138 -4.03 3.79 -5.65
CA ASP A 138 -5.30 3.85 -6.38
C ASP A 138 -5.84 2.48 -6.84
N GLU A 139 -5.36 1.36 -6.27
CA GLU A 139 -5.88 0.01 -6.50
C GLU A 139 -6.39 -0.62 -5.20
N ILE A 140 -7.55 -1.31 -5.24
CA ILE A 140 -8.01 -2.10 -4.09
C ILE A 140 -7.09 -3.30 -3.94
N VAL A 141 -6.45 -3.42 -2.79
CA VAL A 141 -5.64 -4.59 -2.44
C VAL A 141 -6.48 -5.61 -1.68
N SER A 142 -7.37 -5.16 -0.81
CA SER A 142 -8.29 -6.01 -0.08
C SER A 142 -9.55 -5.25 0.35
N ALA A 143 -10.70 -5.92 0.36
CA ALA A 143 -11.97 -5.36 0.82
C ALA A 143 -12.71 -6.34 1.77
N PRO A 144 -12.15 -6.64 2.96
CA PRO A 144 -12.76 -7.58 3.88
C PRO A 144 -14.12 -7.10 4.40
N VAL A 145 -14.98 -8.07 4.71
CA VAL A 145 -16.22 -7.83 5.46
C VAL A 145 -15.90 -7.71 6.94
N VAL A 146 -16.45 -6.67 7.57
CA VAL A 146 -16.38 -6.49 9.01
C VAL A 146 -17.27 -7.53 9.69
N GLN A 147 -16.65 -8.40 10.49
CA GLN A 147 -17.30 -9.56 11.13
C GLN A 147 -17.31 -9.40 12.66
N VAL A 148 -17.83 -8.28 13.15
CA VAL A 148 -18.07 -8.03 14.58
C VAL A 148 -19.53 -7.64 14.81
N GLU A 149 -19.98 -7.66 16.05
CA GLU A 149 -21.35 -7.22 16.38
C GLU A 149 -21.54 -5.75 15.99
N CYS A 150 -22.73 -5.38 15.52
CA CYS A 150 -23.06 -3.99 15.19
C CYS A 150 -22.74 -3.05 16.38
N GLY A 151 -21.94 -2.02 16.11
CA GLY A 151 -21.49 -1.03 17.09
C GLY A 151 -20.24 -1.43 17.88
N LYS A 152 -19.66 -2.62 17.64
CA LYS A 152 -18.34 -2.97 18.17
C LYS A 152 -17.24 -2.40 17.29
N GLN A 153 -16.20 -1.90 17.94
CA GLN A 153 -14.99 -1.40 17.30
C GLN A 153 -13.98 -2.55 17.19
N LEU A 154 -13.14 -2.50 16.16
CA LEU A 154 -11.91 -3.28 16.09
C LEU A 154 -10.75 -2.38 16.52
N ASP A 155 -10.04 -2.80 17.56
CA ASP A 155 -8.97 -2.01 18.18
C ASP A 155 -7.57 -2.58 17.89
N ASP A 156 -7.47 -3.81 17.39
CA ASP A 156 -6.21 -4.52 17.17
C ASP A 156 -5.84 -4.56 15.68
N GLY A 157 -5.25 -3.47 15.19
CA GLY A 157 -4.62 -3.39 13.88
C GLY A 157 -5.48 -3.87 12.70
N THR A 158 -4.87 -4.04 11.53
CA THR A 158 -5.52 -4.70 10.41
C THR A 158 -4.53 -5.54 9.62
N GLN A 159 -5.05 -6.53 8.89
CA GLN A 159 -4.25 -7.44 8.09
C GLN A 159 -4.64 -7.27 6.62
N ILE A 160 -3.66 -7.09 5.75
CA ILE A 160 -3.85 -7.03 4.31
C ILE A 160 -3.43 -8.37 3.73
N SER A 161 -4.38 -9.04 3.08
CA SER A 161 -4.14 -10.18 2.19
C SER A 161 -4.09 -9.71 0.74
N GLY A 162 -3.30 -10.38 -0.09
CA GLY A 162 -3.20 -10.08 -1.52
C GLY A 162 -2.41 -11.11 -2.34
N GLY A 163 -2.17 -12.31 -1.80
CA GLY A 163 -1.34 -13.33 -2.45
C GLY A 163 0.14 -12.92 -2.57
N PHE A 164 0.65 -12.23 -1.54
CA PHE A 164 2.03 -11.74 -1.54
C PHE A 164 3.06 -12.87 -1.47
N THR A 165 4.21 -12.63 -2.08
CA THR A 165 5.43 -13.37 -1.76
C THR A 165 6.12 -12.67 -0.59
N LYS A 166 7.11 -13.32 0.01
CA LYS A 166 7.96 -12.69 1.04
C LYS A 166 8.48 -11.33 0.57
N ASP A 167 9.16 -11.34 -0.58
CA ASP A 167 9.85 -10.16 -1.10
C ASP A 167 8.84 -9.03 -1.42
N SER A 168 7.67 -9.36 -2.00
CA SER A 168 6.67 -8.33 -2.31
C SER A 168 5.95 -7.79 -1.07
N ALA A 169 5.73 -8.62 -0.05
CA ALA A 169 5.19 -8.18 1.23
C ALA A 169 6.17 -7.26 1.98
N GLU A 170 7.44 -7.65 2.07
CA GLU A 170 8.49 -6.84 2.70
C GLU A 170 8.67 -5.50 1.97
N GLU A 171 8.75 -5.51 0.64
CA GLU A 171 8.84 -4.28 -0.15
C GLU A 171 7.63 -3.36 0.08
N LEU A 172 6.42 -3.91 0.09
CA LEU A 172 5.21 -3.12 0.30
C LEU A 172 5.16 -2.53 1.73
N ALA A 173 5.47 -3.32 2.75
CA ALA A 173 5.55 -2.85 4.13
C ALA A 173 6.57 -1.71 4.28
N GLU A 174 7.75 -1.83 3.69
CA GLU A 174 8.74 -0.76 3.68
C GLU A 174 8.25 0.50 2.96
N ARG A 175 7.55 0.35 1.82
CA ARG A 175 7.00 1.48 1.07
C ARG A 175 5.93 2.24 1.86
N ILE A 176 5.08 1.54 2.61
CA ILE A 176 4.08 2.15 3.51
C ILE A 176 4.79 2.89 4.65
N ASN A 177 5.78 2.26 5.27
CA ASN A 177 6.54 2.86 6.38
C ASN A 177 7.31 4.14 5.99
N ARG A 178 7.56 4.37 4.70
CA ARG A 178 8.23 5.58 4.16
C ARG A 178 7.28 6.73 3.82
N ASP A 179 5.98 6.49 3.69
CA ASP A 179 4.99 7.51 3.28
C ASP A 179 4.49 8.37 4.46
N ARG A 180 4.66 7.88 5.69
CA ARG A 180 4.19 8.50 6.94
C ARG A 180 5.06 9.64 7.47
#